data_AF-A0A379T257-F1
#
_entry.id   AF-A0A379T257-F1
#
_cell.length_a   1.000
_cell.length_b   1.000
_cell.length_c   1.000
_cell.angle_alpha   90.00
_cell.angle_beta   90.00
_cell.angle_gamma   90.00
#
_symmetry.space_group_name_H-M   'P 1'
#
loop_
_entity.id
_entity.type
_entity.pdbx_description
1 polymer ?
#
loop_
_entity_poly.entity_id
_entity_poly.type
_entity_poly.pdbx_seq_one_letter_code
_entity_poly.pdbx_strand_id
1 'polypeptide(L)'
;MIVGDDDQSIYGWRGAQVENIQRFLNDFPSAQTIRLEQNYRSTSNILSAANALIENNNGRLGKKLWTDGVDGEPISLYCAFNELDEARFVVNRIKTWQDNAARLRNVPSSIAATPSRACWRKLYYRPVCRTGFTAVCASSNARRSKMRSLICV
;
A
#
# COMPACT_ATOMS: atom_id res chain seq x y z
N MET A 1 -23.13 1.61 9.50
CA MET A 1 -22.24 0.88 8.56
C MET A 1 -20.81 1.13 9.00
N ILE A 2 -20.01 0.08 9.17
CA ILE A 2 -18.57 0.19 9.45
C ILE A 2 -17.81 -0.52 8.33
N VAL A 3 -16.57 -0.09 8.08
CA VAL A 3 -15.66 -0.73 7.12
C VAL A 3 -14.33 -0.91 7.82
N GLY A 4 -13.75 -2.09 7.74
CA GLY A 4 -12.50 -2.40 8.42
C GLY A 4 -11.81 -3.62 7.85
N ASP A 5 -10.52 -3.71 8.13
CA ASP A 5 -9.65 -4.82 7.76
C ASP A 5 -8.82 -5.18 9.01
N ASP A 6 -9.08 -6.38 9.56
CA ASP A 6 -8.37 -6.91 10.73
C ASP A 6 -6.86 -7.07 10.47
N ASP A 7 -6.47 -7.47 9.26
CA ASP A 7 -5.07 -7.68 8.85
C ASP A 7 -4.29 -6.35 8.71
N GLN A 8 -4.99 -5.22 8.67
CA GLN A 8 -4.40 -3.88 8.56
C GLN A 8 -4.40 -3.10 9.89
N SER A 9 -4.65 -3.76 11.02
CA SER A 9 -4.71 -3.13 12.34
C SER A 9 -3.31 -2.91 12.95
N ILE A 10 -2.62 -1.84 12.52
CA ILE A 10 -1.24 -1.52 12.96
C ILE A 10 -1.13 -0.54 14.14
N TYR A 11 -2.23 0.01 14.61
CA TYR A 11 -2.25 1.04 15.68
C TYR A 11 -2.47 0.46 17.09
N GLY A 12 -2.13 -0.81 17.31
CA GLY A 12 -2.34 -1.50 18.59
C GLY A 12 -1.72 -0.77 19.80
N TRP A 13 -0.54 -0.18 19.64
CA TRP A 13 0.16 0.60 20.67
C TRP A 13 -0.58 1.89 21.09
N ARG A 14 -1.57 2.34 20.31
CA ARG A 14 -2.45 3.47 20.64
C ARG A 14 -3.79 3.03 21.23
N GLY A 15 -3.92 1.74 21.58
CA GLY A 15 -5.16 1.16 22.11
C GLY A 15 -6.16 0.73 21.04
N ALA A 16 -5.77 0.66 19.75
CA ALA A 16 -6.62 0.01 18.75
C ALA A 16 -6.69 -1.50 19.04
N GLN A 17 -7.89 -2.06 19.11
CA GLN A 17 -8.15 -3.47 19.40
C GLN A 17 -8.88 -4.09 18.20
N VAL A 18 -8.35 -5.18 17.63
CA VAL A 18 -8.94 -5.88 16.47
C VAL A 18 -10.30 -6.49 16.84
N GLU A 19 -10.44 -6.84 18.13
CA GLU A 19 -11.63 -7.36 18.77
C GLU A 19 -12.82 -6.42 18.63
N ASN A 20 -12.61 -5.11 18.43
CA ASN A 20 -13.69 -4.16 18.22
C ASN A 20 -14.52 -4.49 16.96
N ILE A 21 -13.87 -5.01 15.91
CA ILE A 21 -14.58 -5.45 14.68
C ILE A 21 -15.41 -6.69 15.00
N GLN A 22 -14.89 -7.60 15.82
CA GLN A 22 -15.60 -8.82 16.22
C GLN A 22 -16.78 -8.50 17.15
N ARG A 23 -16.57 -7.62 18.13
CA ARG A 23 -17.60 -7.16 19.07
C ARG A 23 -18.75 -6.44 18.39
N PHE A 24 -18.48 -5.72 17.30
CA PHE A 24 -19.53 -5.06 16.53
C PHE A 24 -20.63 -6.04 16.06
N LEU A 25 -20.27 -7.27 15.70
CA LEU A 25 -21.23 -8.30 15.30
C LEU A 25 -22.09 -8.79 16.48
N ASN A 26 -21.56 -8.73 17.70
CA ASN A 26 -22.29 -9.10 18.92
C ASN A 26 -23.22 -7.95 19.38
N ASP A 27 -22.73 -6.71 19.31
CA ASP A 27 -23.47 -5.52 19.73
C ASP A 27 -24.64 -5.21 18.78
N PHE A 28 -24.51 -5.58 17.51
CA PHE A 28 -25.53 -5.38 16.47
C PHE A 28 -25.86 -6.68 15.74
N PRO A 29 -26.67 -7.59 16.34
CA PRO A 29 -26.99 -8.89 15.75
C PRO A 29 -27.75 -8.82 14.42
N SER A 30 -28.43 -7.70 14.15
CA SER A 30 -29.11 -7.44 12.87
C SER A 30 -28.19 -6.92 11.78
N ALA A 31 -26.89 -6.72 12.07
CA ALA A 31 -25.93 -6.25 11.09
C ALA A 31 -25.59 -7.35 10.07
N GLN A 32 -25.58 -6.99 8.79
CA GLN A 32 -25.16 -7.87 7.72
C GLN A 32 -23.65 -7.75 7.48
N THR A 33 -22.94 -8.87 7.46
CA THR A 33 -21.52 -8.94 7.12
C THR A 33 -21.35 -9.15 5.62
N ILE A 34 -20.63 -8.22 4.96
CA ILE A 34 -20.25 -8.34 3.55
C ILE A 34 -18.71 -8.42 3.50
N ARG A 35 -18.18 -9.48 2.87
CA ARG A 35 -16.74 -9.72 2.74
C ARG A 35 -16.29 -9.37 1.32
N LEU A 36 -15.29 -8.50 1.22
CA LEU A 36 -14.69 -8.09 -0.05
C LEU A 36 -13.34 -8.78 -0.20
N GLU A 37 -13.31 -9.90 -0.92
CA GLU A 37 -12.10 -10.73 -1.07
C GLU A 37 -11.40 -10.51 -2.41
N GLN A 38 -12.07 -9.86 -3.37
CA GLN A 38 -11.47 -9.55 -4.66
C GLN A 38 -10.58 -8.29 -4.56
N ASN A 39 -9.31 -8.44 -4.93
CA ASN A 39 -8.33 -7.37 -4.99
C ASN A 39 -8.13 -6.90 -6.43
N TYR A 40 -8.31 -5.60 -6.65
CA TYR A 40 -8.14 -4.95 -7.95
C TYR A 40 -6.84 -4.13 -8.06
N ARG A 41 -5.99 -4.14 -7.03
CA ARG A 41 -4.76 -3.32 -6.96
C ARG A 41 -3.53 -4.09 -7.40
N SER A 42 -3.39 -5.32 -6.93
CA SER A 42 -2.17 -6.11 -7.00
C SER A 42 -2.34 -7.33 -7.92
N THR A 43 -1.23 -7.81 -8.47
CA THR A 43 -1.19 -9.02 -9.31
C THR A 43 -1.22 -10.30 -8.46
N SER A 44 -1.48 -11.44 -9.10
CA SER A 44 -1.60 -12.74 -8.40
C SER A 44 -0.36 -13.08 -7.58
N ASN A 45 0.85 -12.86 -8.13
CA ASN A 45 2.11 -13.15 -7.43
C ASN A 45 2.27 -12.37 -6.12
N ILE A 46 1.89 -11.09 -6.12
CA ILE A 46 1.94 -10.23 -4.92
C ILE A 46 0.91 -10.70 -3.89
N LEU A 47 -0.31 -11.04 -4.33
CA LEU A 47 -1.36 -11.52 -3.44
C LEU A 47 -1.04 -12.88 -2.84
N SER A 48 -0.44 -13.78 -3.62
CA SER A 48 0.00 -15.09 -3.13
C SER A 48 1.02 -14.93 -1.99
N ALA A 49 2.01 -14.06 -2.17
CA ALA A 49 3.00 -13.80 -1.11
C ALA A 49 2.38 -13.13 0.12
N ALA A 50 1.47 -12.17 -0.07
CA ALA A 50 0.78 -11.50 1.03
C ALA A 50 -0.10 -12.47 1.82
N ASN A 51 -0.88 -13.33 1.14
CA ASN A 51 -1.69 -14.37 1.75
C ASN A 51 -0.84 -15.37 2.54
N ALA A 52 0.27 -15.85 1.96
CA ALA A 52 1.19 -16.76 2.64
C ALA A 52 1.82 -16.14 3.90
N LEU A 53 2.15 -14.84 3.87
CA LEU A 53 2.67 -14.13 5.04
C LEU A 53 1.62 -14.05 6.16
N ILE A 54 0.40 -13.61 5.84
CA ILE A 54 -0.65 -13.36 6.82
C ILE A 54 -1.29 -14.64 7.38
N GLU A 55 -1.16 -15.77 6.69
CA GLU A 55 -1.58 -17.10 7.19
C GLU A 55 -0.84 -17.51 8.47
N ASN A 56 0.34 -16.93 8.75
CA ASN A 56 1.08 -17.19 9.99
C ASN A 56 0.50 -16.48 11.23
N ASN A 57 -0.43 -15.55 11.07
CA ASN A 57 -1.01 -14.78 12.17
C ASN A 57 -2.23 -15.50 12.78
N ASN A 58 -2.25 -15.60 14.11
CA ASN A 58 -3.37 -16.17 14.88
C ASN A 58 -4.48 -15.14 15.13
N GLY A 59 -5.71 -15.59 15.42
CA GLY A 59 -6.82 -14.72 15.85
C GLY A 59 -7.51 -13.92 14.73
N ARG A 60 -7.30 -14.32 13.47
CA ARG A 60 -7.87 -13.66 12.28
C ARG A 60 -9.33 -14.04 12.04
N LEU A 61 -10.07 -13.16 11.36
CA LEU A 61 -11.43 -13.44 10.86
C LEU A 61 -11.44 -14.37 9.62
N GLY A 62 -10.26 -14.80 9.16
CA GLY A 62 -10.08 -15.87 8.19
C GLY A 62 -10.56 -15.52 6.79
N LYS A 63 -9.90 -14.57 6.12
CA LYS A 63 -10.15 -14.18 4.73
C LYS A 63 -8.94 -14.42 3.82
N LYS A 64 -9.23 -14.72 2.55
CA LYS A 64 -8.21 -14.93 1.52
C LYS A 64 -8.47 -14.00 0.36
N LEU A 65 -7.49 -13.15 0.03
CA LEU A 65 -7.63 -12.22 -1.08
C LEU A 65 -7.31 -12.92 -2.40
N TRP A 66 -8.09 -12.66 -3.44
CA TRP A 66 -7.87 -13.20 -4.78
C TRP A 66 -8.01 -12.11 -5.85
N THR A 67 -7.54 -12.35 -7.07
CA THR A 67 -7.65 -11.39 -8.19
C THR A 67 -7.95 -12.09 -9.50
N ASP A 68 -8.69 -11.42 -10.39
CA ASP A 68 -8.88 -11.80 -11.81
C ASP A 68 -7.79 -11.19 -12.71
N GLY A 69 -6.81 -10.51 -12.13
CA GLY A 69 -5.70 -9.91 -12.86
C GLY A 69 -4.71 -10.95 -13.41
N VAL A 70 -3.72 -10.46 -14.15
CA VAL A 70 -2.58 -11.29 -14.57
C VAL A 70 -1.69 -11.65 -13.37
N ASP A 71 -0.89 -12.69 -13.51
CA ASP A 71 0.04 -13.12 -12.44
C ASP A 71 1.06 -12.04 -12.08
N GLY A 72 1.48 -11.27 -13.08
CA GLY A 72 2.50 -10.23 -12.96
C GLY A 72 3.91 -10.78 -12.84
N GLU A 73 4.87 -9.89 -12.66
CA GLU A 73 6.27 -10.27 -12.49
C GLU A 73 6.48 -10.96 -11.12
N PRO A 74 7.41 -11.94 -11.02
CA PRO A 74 7.81 -12.50 -9.74
C PRO A 74 8.39 -11.45 -8.79
N ILE A 75 8.15 -11.63 -7.49
CA ILE A 75 8.73 -10.77 -6.46
C ILE A 75 10.23 -11.05 -6.40
N SER A 76 11.03 -10.00 -6.61
CA SER A 76 12.50 -10.07 -6.54
C SER A 76 12.98 -9.66 -5.15
N LEU A 77 13.92 -10.41 -4.59
CA LEU A 77 14.63 -10.07 -3.35
C LEU A 77 16.07 -9.71 -3.67
N TYR A 78 16.56 -8.60 -3.13
CA TYR A 78 17.96 -8.18 -3.24
C TYR A 78 18.57 -8.10 -1.85
N CYS A 79 19.56 -8.95 -1.58
CA CYS A 79 20.30 -8.95 -0.32
C CYS A 79 21.52 -8.03 -0.46
N ALA A 80 21.39 -6.78 0.00
CA ALA A 80 22.47 -5.82 -0.03
C ALA A 80 23.57 -6.15 0.99
N PHE A 81 24.82 -5.80 0.68
CA PHE A 81 25.94 -6.00 1.60
C PHE A 81 25.96 -4.97 2.74
N ASN A 82 25.52 -3.74 2.47
CA ASN A 82 25.40 -2.65 3.45
C ASN A 82 24.35 -1.63 3.00
N GLU A 83 24.06 -0.65 3.86
CA GLU A 83 23.06 0.40 3.63
C GLU A 83 23.35 1.23 2.37
N LEU A 84 24.62 1.49 2.07
CA LEU A 84 25.01 2.27 0.89
C LEU A 84 24.79 1.49 -0.41
N ASP A 85 25.04 0.17 -0.39
CA ASP A 85 24.76 -0.73 -1.50
C ASP A 85 23.25 -0.85 -1.77
N GLU A 86 22.44 -1.01 -0.71
CA GLU A 86 20.98 -1.01 -0.82
C GLU A 86 20.47 0.29 -1.46
N ALA A 87 20.93 1.44 -0.93
CA ALA A 87 20.55 2.75 -1.46
C ALA A 87 20.92 2.91 -2.94
N ARG A 88 22.13 2.47 -3.33
CA ARG A 88 22.58 2.50 -4.74
C ARG A 88 21.73 1.59 -5.62
N PHE A 89 21.42 0.38 -5.16
CA PHE A 89 20.55 -0.55 -5.89
C PHE A 89 19.17 0.07 -6.16
N VAL A 90 18.53 0.63 -5.14
CA VAL A 90 17.21 1.28 -5.27
C VAL A 90 17.26 2.45 -6.26
N VAL A 91 18.25 3.34 -6.14
CA VAL A 91 18.42 4.49 -7.06
C VAL A 91 18.61 4.03 -8.50
N ASN A 92 19.45 3.01 -8.73
CA ASN A 92 19.70 2.48 -10.07
C ASN A 92 18.45 1.81 -10.69
N ARG A 93 17.64 1.11 -9.88
CA ARG A 93 16.36 0.55 -10.32
C ARG A 93 15.37 1.64 -10.74
N ILE A 94 15.24 2.69 -9.93
CA ILE A 94 14.37 3.83 -10.25
C ILE A 94 14.81 4.49 -11.56
N LYS A 95 16.11 4.75 -11.75
CA LYS A 95 16.65 5.31 -13.01
C LYS A 95 16.32 4.43 -14.21
N THR A 96 16.56 3.13 -14.10
CA THR A 96 16.25 2.16 -15.17
C THR A 96 14.76 2.22 -15.57
N TRP A 97 13.86 2.30 -14.59
CA TRP A 97 12.42 2.41 -14.86
C TRP A 97 12.03 3.75 -15.48
N GLN A 98 12.66 4.85 -15.06
CA GLN A 98 12.45 6.17 -15.67
C GLN A 98 12.90 6.19 -17.14
N ASP A 99 14.08 5.63 -17.44
CA ASP A 99 14.61 5.56 -18.79
C ASP A 99 13.72 4.71 -19.70
N ASN A 100 13.28 3.55 -19.21
CA ASN A 100 12.34 2.70 -19.94
C ASN A 100 10.99 3.39 -20.18
N ALA A 101 10.46 4.11 -19.17
CA ALA A 101 9.23 4.87 -19.31
C ALA A 101 9.37 6.08 -20.26
N ALA A 102 10.55 6.70 -20.33
CA ALA A 102 10.84 7.77 -21.29
C ALA A 102 10.93 7.21 -22.72
N ARG A 103 11.57 6.05 -22.90
CA ARG A 103 11.63 5.34 -24.19
C ARG A 103 10.25 4.98 -24.71
N LEU A 104 9.38 4.44 -23.87
CA LEU A 104 8.00 4.09 -24.24
C LEU A 104 7.14 5.31 -24.60
N ARG A 105 7.44 6.49 -24.04
CA ARG A 105 6.75 7.75 -24.40
C ARG A 105 7.20 8.33 -25.74
N ASN A 106 8.41 7.99 -26.19
CA ASN A 106 8.99 8.51 -27.43
C ASN A 106 8.76 7.60 -28.65
N VAL A 107 8.00 6.50 -28.51
CA VAL A 107 7.60 5.66 -29.66
C VAL A 107 6.45 6.35 -30.42
N PRO A 108 6.58 6.61 -31.74
CA PRO A 108 5.49 7.14 -32.55
C PRO A 108 4.28 6.20 -32.54
N SER A 109 3.07 6.76 -32.47
CA SER A 109 1.80 6.02 -32.26
C SER A 109 1.38 5.05 -33.38
N SER A 110 2.24 4.74 -34.35
CA SER A 110 1.94 3.85 -35.48
C SER A 110 2.40 2.40 -35.29
N ILE A 111 3.23 2.08 -34.29
CA ILE A 111 3.65 0.71 -33.97
C ILE A 111 3.54 0.50 -32.47
N ALA A 112 2.33 0.23 -31.98
CA ALA A 112 2.13 -0.24 -30.61
C ALA A 112 1.12 -1.39 -30.61
N ALA A 113 1.59 -2.59 -30.95
CA ALA A 113 1.00 -3.81 -30.43
C ALA A 113 1.24 -3.80 -28.92
N THR A 114 0.23 -3.34 -28.18
CA THR A 114 0.27 -3.25 -26.71
C THR A 114 0.38 -4.64 -26.08
N PRO A 115 1.44 -4.96 -25.32
CA PRO A 115 1.36 -6.00 -24.32
C PRO A 115 0.45 -5.49 -23.20
N SER A 116 -0.64 -6.21 -22.94
CA SER A 116 -1.51 -6.14 -21.75
C SER A 116 -1.52 -4.81 -20.97
N ARG A 117 -2.39 -3.88 -21.38
CA ARG A 117 -2.78 -2.68 -20.63
C ARG A 117 -3.67 -3.03 -19.41
N ALA A 118 -3.15 -3.75 -18.42
CA ALA A 118 -3.91 -4.03 -17.19
C ALA A 118 -3.45 -3.24 -15.95
N CYS A 119 -2.38 -2.43 -16.05
CA CYS A 119 -1.93 -1.61 -14.93
C CYS A 119 -1.77 -0.16 -15.40
N TRP A 120 -2.50 0.76 -14.75
CA TRP A 120 -2.33 2.23 -14.81
C TRP A 120 -3.12 3.08 -15.82
N ARG A 121 -4.14 2.59 -16.53
CA ARG A 121 -4.95 3.47 -17.40
C ARG A 121 -6.19 4.06 -16.73
N LYS A 122 -5.98 4.94 -15.73
CA LYS A 122 -6.81 6.14 -15.45
C LYS A 122 -6.22 6.95 -14.30
N LEU A 123 -5.19 7.74 -14.58
CA LEU A 123 -5.02 9.01 -13.88
C LEU A 123 -4.97 10.11 -14.94
N TYR A 124 -6.03 10.91 -14.96
CA TYR A 124 -6.14 12.06 -15.82
C TYR A 124 -4.95 13.00 -15.59
N TYR A 125 -4.36 13.42 -16.70
CA TYR A 125 -3.43 14.53 -16.82
C TYR A 125 -3.99 15.77 -16.12
N ARG A 126 -3.31 16.25 -15.07
CA ARG A 126 -3.39 17.64 -14.62
C ARG A 126 -1.96 18.17 -14.53
N PRO A 127 -1.57 19.19 -15.31
CA PRO A 127 -0.17 19.57 -15.46
C PRO A 127 0.20 20.60 -14.39
N VAL A 128 0.84 20.19 -13.28
CA VAL A 128 1.47 21.16 -12.36
C VAL A 128 2.70 20.54 -11.67
N CYS A 129 3.85 21.15 -11.96
CA CYS A 129 5.07 21.30 -11.14
C CYS A 129 5.98 20.10 -10.81
N ARG A 130 7.19 20.19 -11.40
CA ARG A 130 8.52 20.24 -10.75
C ARG A 130 8.77 19.33 -9.53
N THR A 131 9.70 18.39 -9.73
CA THR A 131 10.73 17.92 -8.77
C THR A 131 10.43 18.11 -7.28
N GLY A 132 10.11 17.00 -6.62
CA GLY A 132 10.20 16.85 -5.17
C GLY A 132 9.93 15.41 -4.78
N PHE A 133 10.96 14.67 -4.39
CA PHE A 133 10.76 13.50 -3.52
C PHE A 133 10.27 14.05 -2.18
N THR A 134 8.97 14.06 -1.95
CA THR A 134 8.42 14.39 -0.63
C THR A 134 8.54 13.14 0.23
N ALA A 135 9.64 13.03 0.98
CA ALA A 135 9.64 12.18 2.16
C ALA A 135 8.65 12.81 3.14
N VAL A 136 7.45 12.24 3.26
CA VAL A 136 6.49 12.63 4.29
C VAL A 136 6.97 12.02 5.61
N CYS A 137 8.00 12.61 6.20
CA CYS A 137 8.20 12.57 7.64
C CYS A 137 7.41 13.75 8.20
N ALA A 138 6.35 13.49 8.96
CA ALA A 138 5.70 14.49 9.78
C ALA A 138 6.66 14.89 10.92
N SER A 139 7.68 15.70 10.60
CA SER A 139 8.33 16.54 11.60
C SER A 139 7.35 17.66 11.93
N SER A 140 6.44 17.38 12.86
CA SER A 140 5.57 18.39 13.41
C SER A 140 6.43 19.39 14.18
N ASN A 141 6.75 20.51 13.54
CA ASN A 141 7.44 21.68 14.09
C ASN A 141 6.57 22.45 15.13
N ALA A 142 5.69 21.74 15.85
CA ALA A 142 4.69 22.29 16.76
C ALA A 142 5.02 22.09 18.26
N ARG A 143 6.27 21.75 18.61
CA ARG A 143 6.72 21.65 20.01
C ARG A 143 7.86 22.63 20.32
N ARG A 144 7.63 23.93 20.10
CA ARG A 144 8.40 24.99 20.76
C ARG A 144 7.51 26.22 21.00
N SER A 145 6.57 26.13 21.93
CA SER A 145 6.20 27.26 22.79
C SER A 145 5.22 26.84 23.88
N LYS A 146 5.55 27.22 25.12
CA LYS A 146 4.67 27.29 26.30
C LYS A 146 4.22 25.97 26.92
N MET A 147 5.16 25.36 27.62
CA MET A 147 4.93 24.96 29.01
C MET A 147 4.53 26.23 29.81
N ARG A 148 3.26 26.35 30.20
CA ARG A 148 2.79 27.17 31.34
C ARG A 148 1.29 26.91 31.58
N SER A 149 1.03 26.24 32.70
CA SER A 149 -0.08 26.49 33.64
C SER A 149 -1.49 26.68 33.07
N LEU A 150 -2.41 25.73 33.32
CA LEU A 150 -3.38 25.81 34.43
C LEU A 150 -4.45 24.72 34.26
N ILE A 151 -4.52 23.85 35.27
CA ILE A 151 -5.70 23.08 35.68
C ILE A 151 -6.51 24.01 36.59
N CYS A 152 -7.80 24.21 36.31
CA CYS A 152 -8.92 24.17 37.27
C CYS A 152 -10.18 24.85 36.70
N VAL A 153 -11.30 24.13 36.91
CA VAL A 153 -12.73 24.43 36.69
C VAL A 153 -13.23 24.35 35.26
#